data_AF-A0A1G2ZX21-F1
#
_entry.id   AF-A0A1G2ZX21-F1
#
_cell.length_a   1.000
_cell.length_b   1.000
_cell.length_c   1.000
_cell.angle_alpha   90.00
_cell.angle_beta   90.00
_cell.angle_gamma   90.00
#
_symmetry.space_group_name_H-M   'P 1'
#
loop_
_entity.id
_entity.type
_entity.pdbx_description
1 polymer ?
#
loop_
_entity_poly.entity_id
_entity_poly.type
_entity_poly.pdbx_seq_one_letter_code
_entity_poly.pdbx_strand_id
1 'polypeptide(L)'
;MKSVPHHPFTVFAAGFLVLLFSSLLFFWLRFLCELSLLERMPSEARAIKVQPSGLMPPELEEDPNVAHPSFVLAILYRNPERQLGFINSLTTRFPVGPRSKVYFIESDKEYMCFDKASGQIVYQHFERQTMPDNSPIPRLFQFYIGPEGISEIPNQILGRFVEPMIDQSQLFHKEGILHELLLYDKSLQCFFRIDFDQKTVAKDSDLSKKSPAHKPIQIGLLLKNPASCQIKWNSPVAGDSRTNTWPVILTSPNLDAGPYLLVLDASGRIDLLDKQTLEFAGTAGHLPAPETYFGTIPSVRPRDLLGYRVQPLVLNKFYSEDGRMLEMTSGDLANPEPLASRVERDYLGLFAASVSRNGTAMALAIFDSEGKQIKTEYTRLPQSEGRYTSYLQSSRAALWKSPWAPVSTIGKYLAENLHPPILSLASYFTASAIEAGAGHRTLFLLPNSFVAMIGLDGGGSRLERFASALWCMTPSILLAVWLASRIGKDATLVGLSRKARRCWIAGTLAFGLPAFITYKLTRPKVALVTCANCGKPRRPDMDKCHLCNSPWHVPELTAPDWRVLDGDSPLGDQDIRGSGCRIPEDQAIRKDQPGGPGQP
;
A
#
# COMPACT_ATOMS: atom_id res chain seq x y z
N MET A 1 48.04 -12.83 18.24
CA MET A 1 46.58 -12.69 18.45
C MET A 1 45.87 -13.86 17.80
N LYS A 2 45.21 -14.73 18.57
CA LYS A 2 44.15 -15.56 17.99
C LYS A 2 43.03 -14.58 17.64
N SER A 3 42.88 -14.24 16.36
CA SER A 3 41.73 -13.47 15.89
C SER A 3 40.50 -14.19 16.42
N VAL A 4 39.70 -13.56 17.30
CA VAL A 4 38.41 -14.11 17.66
C VAL A 4 37.65 -14.24 16.34
N PRO A 5 37.42 -15.46 15.82
CA PRO A 5 37.02 -15.66 14.43
C PRO A 5 35.65 -15.05 14.11
N HIS A 6 34.92 -14.59 15.13
CA HIS A 6 33.58 -14.04 15.04
C HIS A 6 33.49 -12.51 15.04
N HIS A 7 34.60 -11.76 15.16
CA HIS A 7 34.53 -10.29 15.20
C HIS A 7 33.80 -9.64 14.00
N PRO A 8 34.06 -10.01 12.72
CA PRO A 8 33.32 -9.42 11.59
C PRO A 8 31.82 -9.76 11.63
N PHE A 9 31.46 -10.96 12.10
CA PHE A 9 30.07 -11.37 12.25
C PHE A 9 29.37 -10.54 13.33
N THR A 10 30.02 -10.31 14.49
CA THR A 10 29.48 -9.44 15.54
C THR A 10 29.27 -8.02 15.04
N VAL A 11 30.22 -7.47 14.27
CA VAL A 11 30.10 -6.14 13.66
C VAL A 11 28.91 -6.06 12.71
N PHE A 12 28.75 -7.06 11.84
CA PHE A 12 27.64 -7.13 10.89
C PHE A 12 26.29 -7.25 11.61
N ALA A 13 26.17 -8.17 12.57
CA ALA A 13 24.95 -8.38 13.35
C ALA A 13 24.55 -7.11 14.13
N ALA A 14 25.50 -6.47 14.81
CA ALA A 14 25.26 -5.19 15.48
C ALA A 14 24.88 -4.09 14.48
N GLY A 15 25.50 -4.07 13.30
CA GLY A 15 25.17 -3.16 12.20
C GLY A 15 23.73 -3.29 11.75
N PHE A 16 23.31 -4.52 11.48
CA PHE A 16 21.96 -4.83 11.05
C PHE A 16 20.92 -4.46 12.12
N LEU A 17 21.16 -4.81 13.39
CA LEU A 17 20.25 -4.47 14.49
C LEU A 17 20.11 -2.96 14.66
N VAL A 18 21.23 -2.21 14.67
CA VAL A 18 21.21 -0.74 14.77
C VAL A 18 20.44 -0.13 13.60
N LEU A 19 20.68 -0.62 12.38
CA LEU A 19 19.97 -0.16 11.19
C LEU A 19 18.46 -0.44 11.30
N LEU A 20 18.07 -1.63 11.74
CA LEU A 20 16.67 -2.03 11.93
C LEU A 20 15.96 -1.14 12.96
N PHE A 21 16.54 -0.98 14.15
CA PHE A 21 15.94 -0.15 15.21
C PHE A 21 15.87 1.33 14.81
N SER A 22 16.91 1.86 14.16
CA SER A 22 16.90 3.24 13.65
C SER A 22 15.82 3.42 12.58
N SER A 23 15.69 2.47 11.65
CA SER A 23 14.68 2.50 10.60
C SER A 23 13.27 2.41 11.17
N LEU A 24 13.05 1.59 12.20
CA LEU A 24 11.76 1.51 12.90
C LEU A 24 11.41 2.84 13.58
N LEU A 25 12.37 3.46 14.28
CA LEU A 25 12.16 4.75 14.93
C LEU A 25 11.82 5.84 13.90
N PHE A 26 12.60 5.94 12.82
CA PHE A 26 12.37 6.94 11.77
C PHE A 26 11.09 6.68 10.98
N PHE A 27 10.72 5.41 10.80
CA PHE A 27 9.44 5.04 10.22
C PHE A 27 8.28 5.63 11.03
N TRP A 28 8.25 5.42 12.35
CA TRP A 28 7.18 5.93 13.21
C TRP A 28 7.19 7.46 13.27
N LEU A 29 8.35 8.09 13.39
CA LEU A 29 8.45 9.54 13.38
C LEU A 29 7.88 10.14 12.08
N ARG A 30 8.27 9.59 10.92
CA ARG A 30 7.74 10.00 9.62
C ARG A 30 6.23 9.77 9.53
N PHE A 31 5.78 8.59 9.94
CA PHE A 31 4.36 8.22 9.92
C PHE A 31 3.52 9.19 10.76
N LEU A 32 3.97 9.55 11.97
CA LEU A 32 3.30 10.52 12.83
C LEU A 32 3.29 11.93 12.23
N CYS A 33 4.37 12.35 11.56
CA CYS A 33 4.37 13.61 10.83
C CYS A 33 3.40 13.59 9.64
N GLU A 34 3.31 12.50 8.89
CA GLU A 34 2.35 12.33 7.79
C GLU A 34 0.90 12.33 8.30
N LEU A 35 0.62 11.60 9.37
CA LEU A 35 -0.68 11.57 10.04
C LEU A 35 -1.11 12.99 10.47
N SER A 36 -0.20 13.72 11.13
CA SER A 36 -0.38 15.11 11.54
C SER A 36 -0.71 16.04 10.37
N LEU A 37 0.02 15.91 9.25
CA LEU A 37 -0.20 16.72 8.05
C LEU A 37 -1.59 16.43 7.44
N LEU A 38 -1.95 15.15 7.32
CA LEU A 38 -3.22 14.73 6.74
C LEU A 38 -4.40 15.12 7.62
N GLU A 39 -4.30 15.00 8.95
CA GLU A 39 -5.37 15.35 9.90
C GLU A 39 -5.67 16.85 9.92
N ARG A 40 -4.64 17.68 9.71
CA ARG A 40 -4.73 19.15 9.78
C ARG A 40 -4.96 19.83 8.43
N MET A 41 -5.05 19.07 7.35
CA MET A 41 -5.37 19.61 6.03
C MET A 41 -6.74 20.33 6.05
N PRO A 42 -6.87 21.54 5.46
CA PRO A 42 -8.14 22.28 5.46
C PRO A 42 -9.22 21.53 4.68
N SER A 43 -10.49 21.73 5.03
CA SER A 43 -11.64 21.08 4.36
C SER A 43 -11.70 21.40 2.86
N GLU A 44 -11.41 22.65 2.52
CA GLU A 44 -11.43 23.17 1.14
C GLU A 44 -10.32 22.51 0.33
N ALA A 45 -9.18 22.27 0.96
CA ALA A 45 -8.05 21.57 0.33
C ALA A 45 -8.29 20.07 0.17
N ARG A 46 -9.36 19.50 0.75
CA ARG A 46 -9.71 18.07 0.68
C ARG A 46 -10.85 17.76 -0.28
N ALA A 47 -11.54 18.77 -0.78
CA ALA A 47 -12.72 18.57 -1.62
C ALA A 47 -12.54 19.22 -2.99
N ILE A 48 -13.13 18.60 -4.01
CA ILE A 48 -13.25 19.16 -5.35
C ILE A 48 -14.71 19.13 -5.71
N LYS A 49 -15.28 20.28 -6.07
CA LYS A 49 -16.64 20.40 -6.57
C LYS A 49 -16.59 20.88 -8.02
N VAL A 50 -17.20 20.12 -8.93
CA VAL A 50 -17.41 20.55 -10.32
C VAL A 50 -18.90 20.74 -10.53
N GLN A 51 -19.29 21.95 -10.92
CA GLN A 51 -20.68 22.35 -11.15
C GLN A 51 -20.72 23.35 -12.33
N PRO A 52 -21.52 23.13 -13.37
CA PRO A 52 -22.26 21.90 -13.69
C PRO A 52 -21.35 20.68 -13.90
N SER A 53 -21.88 19.46 -13.78
CA SER A 53 -21.10 18.24 -14.06
C SER A 53 -20.76 18.10 -15.56
N GLY A 54 -21.67 18.51 -16.45
CA GLY A 54 -21.46 18.46 -17.90
C GLY A 54 -21.71 17.10 -18.54
N LEU A 55 -22.17 16.09 -17.78
CA LEU A 55 -22.65 14.80 -18.34
C LEU A 55 -24.14 14.78 -18.61
N MET A 56 -24.85 15.81 -18.17
CA MET A 56 -26.26 15.96 -18.40
C MET A 56 -26.50 16.51 -19.81
N PRO A 57 -27.56 16.07 -20.50
CA PRO A 57 -28.04 16.74 -21.70
C PRO A 57 -28.24 18.25 -21.42
N PRO A 58 -27.84 19.15 -22.34
CA PRO A 58 -27.98 20.59 -22.17
C PRO A 58 -29.42 21.01 -21.85
N GLU A 59 -30.41 20.31 -22.40
CA GLU A 59 -31.83 20.54 -22.15
C GLU A 59 -32.21 20.40 -20.67
N LEU A 60 -31.45 19.60 -19.93
CA LEU A 60 -31.65 19.35 -18.49
C LEU A 60 -30.69 20.19 -17.64
N GLU A 61 -29.49 20.49 -18.11
CA GLU A 61 -28.52 21.26 -17.32
C GLU A 61 -28.71 22.78 -17.43
N GLU A 62 -29.26 23.25 -18.56
CA GLU A 62 -29.47 24.67 -18.89
C GLU A 62 -30.94 25.12 -18.82
N ASP A 63 -31.86 24.25 -18.38
CA ASP A 63 -33.28 24.62 -18.20
C ASP A 63 -33.39 25.78 -17.17
N PRO A 64 -34.05 26.90 -17.51
CA PRO A 64 -34.22 28.04 -16.61
C PRO A 64 -34.95 27.69 -15.30
N ASN A 65 -35.68 26.58 -15.24
CA ASN A 65 -36.35 26.08 -14.05
C ASN A 65 -35.43 25.28 -13.12
N VAL A 66 -34.17 25.05 -13.47
CA VAL A 66 -33.20 24.35 -12.61
C VAL A 66 -32.73 25.30 -11.51
N ALA A 67 -33.11 25.02 -10.27
CA ALA A 67 -32.62 25.78 -9.12
C ALA A 67 -31.14 25.49 -8.84
N HIS A 68 -30.72 24.23 -9.00
CA HIS A 68 -29.33 23.82 -8.82
C HIS A 68 -28.89 22.90 -9.96
N PRO A 69 -27.88 23.30 -10.75
CA PRO A 69 -27.34 22.42 -11.77
C PRO A 69 -26.64 21.22 -11.13
N SER A 70 -26.50 20.15 -11.90
CA SER A 70 -25.87 18.93 -11.42
C SER A 70 -24.45 19.20 -10.93
N PHE A 71 -23.99 18.44 -9.94
CA PHE A 71 -22.61 18.58 -9.50
C PHE A 71 -22.01 17.27 -9.04
N VAL A 72 -20.70 17.16 -9.22
CA VAL A 72 -19.89 16.09 -8.67
C VAL A 72 -18.95 16.65 -7.61
N LEU A 73 -18.85 15.93 -6.50
CA LEU A 73 -18.06 16.27 -5.33
C LEU A 73 -17.13 15.09 -5.01
N ALA A 74 -15.83 15.27 -5.20
CA ALA A 74 -14.82 14.35 -4.70
C ALA A 74 -14.31 14.83 -3.33
N ILE A 75 -14.18 13.92 -2.36
CA ILE A 75 -13.76 14.23 -0.99
C ILE A 75 -12.63 13.30 -0.57
N LEU A 76 -11.56 13.87 -0.03
CA LEU A 76 -10.55 13.18 0.73
C LEU A 76 -11.03 13.01 2.19
N TYR A 77 -11.19 11.78 2.66
CA TYR A 77 -11.70 11.52 4.01
C TYR A 77 -10.75 11.99 5.12
N ARG A 78 -11.26 12.06 6.35
CA ARG A 78 -10.52 12.51 7.54
C ARG A 78 -10.03 11.36 8.43
N ASN A 79 -9.65 10.23 7.82
CA ASN A 79 -9.24 9.01 8.52
C ASN A 79 -7.81 8.61 8.08
N PRO A 80 -6.80 9.41 8.42
CA PRO A 80 -5.46 9.26 7.85
C PRO A 80 -4.81 7.91 8.21
N GLU A 81 -5.16 7.29 9.33
CA GLU A 81 -4.76 5.94 9.73
C GLU A 81 -5.25 4.86 8.75
N ARG A 82 -6.45 5.05 8.17
CA ARG A 82 -6.96 4.17 7.10
C ARG A 82 -6.30 4.48 5.76
N GLN A 83 -5.93 5.74 5.54
CA GLN A 83 -5.38 6.23 4.28
C GLN A 83 -3.94 5.79 4.02
N LEU A 84 -3.08 5.77 5.04
CA LEU A 84 -1.63 5.48 4.89
C LEU A 84 -1.31 4.00 4.57
N GLY A 85 -2.33 3.20 4.24
CA GLY A 85 -2.20 1.88 3.65
C GLY A 85 -2.03 0.74 4.65
N PHE A 86 -1.72 1.02 5.93
CA PHE A 86 -1.58 0.00 6.97
C PHE A 86 -2.88 -0.80 7.12
N ILE A 87 -3.99 -0.12 7.38
CA ILE A 87 -5.31 -0.77 7.49
C ILE A 87 -5.72 -1.38 6.15
N ASN A 88 -5.45 -0.70 5.03
CA ASN A 88 -5.73 -1.23 3.69
C ASN A 88 -5.03 -2.59 3.43
N SER A 89 -3.83 -2.80 3.99
CA SER A 89 -3.13 -4.08 3.87
C SER A 89 -3.85 -5.25 4.56
N LEU A 90 -4.54 -4.95 5.66
CA LEU A 90 -5.34 -5.91 6.42
C LEU A 90 -6.71 -6.08 5.76
N THR A 91 -7.37 -4.97 5.41
CA THR A 91 -8.73 -5.01 4.86
C THR A 91 -8.80 -5.59 3.46
N THR A 92 -7.75 -5.43 2.65
CA THR A 92 -7.69 -6.10 1.33
C THR A 92 -7.65 -7.63 1.42
N ARG A 93 -7.31 -8.18 2.59
CA ARG A 93 -7.29 -9.63 2.87
C ARG A 93 -8.55 -10.13 3.60
N PHE A 94 -9.36 -9.23 4.15
CA PHE A 94 -10.65 -9.63 4.71
C PHE A 94 -11.58 -10.12 3.58
N PRO A 95 -12.57 -10.96 3.90
CA PRO A 95 -13.62 -11.32 2.94
C PRO A 95 -14.17 -10.09 2.22
N VAL A 96 -14.49 -10.22 0.93
CA VAL A 96 -14.93 -9.13 0.04
C VAL A 96 -13.80 -8.12 -0.32
N GLY A 97 -12.63 -8.20 0.32
CA GLY A 97 -11.48 -7.36 -0.01
C GLY A 97 -10.98 -7.59 -1.44
N PRO A 98 -10.40 -6.58 -2.12
CA PRO A 98 -9.91 -6.71 -3.50
C PRO A 98 -8.82 -7.77 -3.74
N ARG A 99 -8.16 -8.26 -2.68
CA ARG A 99 -7.17 -9.34 -2.74
C ARG A 99 -7.64 -10.61 -2.01
N SER A 100 -8.89 -10.61 -1.55
CA SER A 100 -9.50 -11.76 -0.92
C SER A 100 -9.80 -12.81 -1.97
N LYS A 101 -9.61 -14.08 -1.59
CA LYS A 101 -10.16 -15.20 -2.36
C LYS A 101 -11.61 -15.48 -1.99
N VAL A 102 -12.08 -14.94 -0.87
CA VAL A 102 -13.48 -15.01 -0.49
C VAL A 102 -14.15 -13.75 -1.00
N TYR A 103 -14.97 -13.93 -2.03
CA TYR A 103 -15.63 -12.88 -2.76
C TYR A 103 -16.83 -12.32 -2.00
N PHE A 104 -17.60 -13.21 -1.37
CA PHE A 104 -18.79 -12.88 -0.62
C PHE A 104 -18.97 -13.89 0.54
N ILE A 105 -19.46 -13.40 1.68
CA ILE A 105 -19.91 -14.22 2.81
C ILE A 105 -21.13 -13.52 3.40
N GLU A 106 -22.29 -14.16 3.36
CA GLU A 106 -23.48 -13.74 4.08
C GLU A 106 -23.67 -14.56 5.36
N SER A 107 -23.41 -15.87 5.26
CA SER A 107 -23.45 -16.81 6.39
C SER A 107 -22.42 -17.92 6.21
N ASP A 108 -22.26 -18.77 7.23
CA ASP A 108 -21.41 -19.98 7.14
C ASP A 108 -21.84 -20.95 6.03
N LYS A 109 -23.05 -20.78 5.49
CA LYS A 109 -23.63 -21.63 4.45
C LYS A 109 -23.83 -20.91 3.12
N GLU A 110 -23.60 -19.60 3.09
CA GLU A 110 -23.83 -18.76 1.92
C GLU A 110 -22.60 -17.89 1.67
N TYR A 111 -21.75 -18.37 0.76
CA TYR A 111 -20.48 -17.76 0.46
C TYR A 111 -20.04 -18.08 -0.97
N MET A 112 -19.16 -17.23 -1.48
CA MET A 112 -18.48 -17.46 -2.74
C MET A 112 -16.98 -17.28 -2.53
N CYS A 113 -16.18 -18.28 -2.89
CA CYS A 113 -14.73 -18.21 -2.78
C CYS A 113 -13.99 -18.90 -3.92
N PHE A 114 -12.78 -18.43 -4.22
CA PHE A 114 -11.84 -19.09 -5.10
C PHE A 114 -11.00 -20.11 -4.32
N ASP A 115 -11.26 -21.39 -4.56
CA ASP A 115 -10.44 -22.46 -4.04
C ASP A 115 -9.20 -22.66 -4.93
N LYS A 116 -8.04 -22.29 -4.40
CA LYS A 116 -6.76 -22.39 -5.13
C LYS A 116 -6.34 -23.85 -5.40
N ALA A 117 -6.78 -24.81 -4.59
CA ALA A 117 -6.39 -26.21 -4.76
C ALA A 117 -7.09 -26.85 -5.98
N SER A 118 -8.40 -26.62 -6.11
CA SER A 118 -9.15 -27.00 -7.31
C SER A 118 -8.89 -26.06 -8.49
N GLY A 119 -8.60 -24.78 -8.24
CA GLY A 119 -8.61 -23.75 -9.28
C GLY A 119 -10.03 -23.41 -9.71
N GLN A 120 -11.02 -23.61 -8.84
CA GLN A 120 -12.44 -23.39 -9.13
C GLN A 120 -13.01 -22.36 -8.17
N ILE A 121 -14.05 -21.66 -8.62
CA ILE A 121 -14.86 -20.82 -7.73
C ILE A 121 -15.94 -21.71 -7.14
N VAL A 122 -16.02 -21.74 -5.82
CA VAL A 122 -17.04 -22.43 -5.05
C VAL A 122 -18.09 -21.40 -4.67
N TYR A 123 -19.33 -21.62 -5.11
CA TYR A 123 -20.48 -20.81 -4.74
C TYR A 123 -21.47 -21.69 -4.00
N GLN A 124 -21.76 -21.35 -2.76
CA GLN A 124 -22.72 -22.04 -1.91
C GLN A 124 -23.84 -21.07 -1.57
N HIS A 125 -25.10 -21.45 -1.79
CA HIS A 125 -26.26 -20.62 -1.46
C HIS A 125 -27.48 -21.48 -1.11
N PHE A 126 -28.50 -20.86 -0.52
CA PHE A 126 -29.79 -21.49 -0.28
C PHE A 126 -30.78 -21.15 -1.37
N GLU A 127 -31.51 -22.16 -1.83
CA GLU A 127 -32.66 -21.98 -2.71
C GLU A 127 -33.89 -22.61 -2.07
N ARG A 128 -35.05 -21.98 -2.21
CA ARG A 128 -36.32 -22.55 -1.76
C ARG A 128 -36.85 -23.44 -2.88
N GLN A 129 -36.81 -24.74 -2.68
CA GLN A 129 -37.38 -25.69 -3.62
C GLN A 129 -38.83 -25.97 -3.24
N THR A 130 -39.76 -25.80 -4.18
CA THR A 130 -41.17 -26.12 -3.97
C THR A 130 -41.35 -27.63 -4.08
N MET A 131 -41.85 -28.25 -3.00
CA MET A 131 -42.17 -29.67 -2.94
C MET A 131 -43.50 -29.98 -3.65
N PRO A 132 -43.84 -31.26 -3.91
CA PRO A 132 -45.11 -31.65 -4.53
C PRO A 132 -46.36 -31.16 -3.79
N ASP A 133 -46.25 -30.83 -2.49
CA ASP A 133 -47.32 -30.28 -1.65
C ASP A 133 -47.34 -28.74 -1.61
N ASN A 134 -46.60 -28.08 -2.51
CA ASN A 134 -46.35 -26.63 -2.54
C ASN A 134 -45.66 -26.04 -1.31
N SER A 135 -45.11 -26.86 -0.41
CA SER A 135 -44.29 -26.35 0.69
C SER A 135 -42.88 -25.96 0.20
N PRO A 136 -42.35 -24.78 0.60
CA PRO A 136 -40.98 -24.41 0.28
C PRO A 136 -40.02 -25.09 1.25
N ILE A 137 -39.14 -25.97 0.75
CA ILE A 137 -38.05 -26.53 1.54
C ILE A 137 -36.75 -25.81 1.17
N PRO A 138 -36.02 -25.21 2.13
CA PRO A 138 -34.72 -24.64 1.86
C PRO A 138 -33.74 -25.78 1.55
N ARG A 139 -33.18 -25.78 0.34
CA ARG A 139 -32.13 -26.69 -0.09
C ARG A 139 -30.83 -25.91 -0.24
N LEU A 140 -29.77 -26.49 0.31
CA LEU A 140 -28.42 -25.96 0.17
C LEU A 140 -27.83 -26.45 -1.15
N PHE A 141 -27.46 -25.51 -2.02
CA PHE A 141 -26.76 -25.80 -3.27
C PHE A 141 -25.29 -25.40 -3.14
N GLN A 142 -24.43 -26.19 -3.76
CA GLN A 142 -23.00 -25.90 -3.85
C GLN A 142 -22.56 -26.14 -5.29
N PHE A 143 -22.13 -25.07 -5.95
CA PHE A 143 -21.63 -25.09 -7.31
C PHE A 143 -20.11 -24.90 -7.32
N TYR A 144 -19.47 -25.68 -8.19
CA TYR A 144 -18.08 -25.53 -8.60
C TYR A 144 -18.06 -24.97 -10.00
N ILE A 145 -17.33 -23.87 -10.17
CA ILE A 145 -17.30 -23.10 -11.40
C ILE A 145 -15.87 -23.10 -11.92
N GLY A 146 -15.69 -23.52 -13.16
CA GLY A 146 -14.44 -23.44 -13.89
C GLY A 146 -14.63 -22.75 -15.24
N PRO A 147 -13.55 -22.51 -15.99
CA PRO A 147 -13.61 -21.84 -17.29
C PRO A 147 -14.48 -22.56 -18.33
N GLU A 148 -14.76 -23.86 -18.15
CA GLU A 148 -15.51 -24.69 -19.11
C GLU A 148 -16.95 -24.99 -18.67
N GLY A 149 -17.39 -24.55 -17.47
CA GLY A 149 -18.76 -24.79 -17.02
C GLY A 149 -19.00 -24.72 -15.51
N ILE A 150 -20.21 -25.09 -15.10
CA ILE A 150 -20.68 -25.15 -13.71
C ILE A 150 -21.19 -26.56 -13.38
N SER A 151 -20.87 -27.08 -12.19
CA SER A 151 -21.34 -28.40 -11.72
C SER A 151 -21.49 -28.45 -10.20
N GLU A 152 -22.38 -29.28 -9.69
CA GLU A 152 -22.53 -29.53 -8.23
C GLU A 152 -21.41 -30.41 -7.65
N ILE A 153 -20.69 -31.13 -8.52
CA ILE A 153 -19.59 -32.01 -8.14
C ILE A 153 -18.28 -31.39 -8.67
N PRO A 154 -17.21 -31.33 -7.86
CA PRO A 154 -15.92 -30.83 -8.33
C PRO A 154 -15.34 -31.80 -9.34
N ASN A 155 -15.24 -31.37 -10.59
CA ASN A 155 -14.73 -32.19 -11.69
C ASN A 155 -13.60 -31.47 -12.44
N GLN A 156 -12.61 -32.24 -12.89
CA GLN A 156 -11.52 -31.73 -13.74
C GLN A 156 -12.02 -31.22 -15.09
N ILE A 157 -13.16 -31.72 -15.58
CA ILE A 157 -13.78 -31.28 -16.85
C ILE A 157 -14.13 -29.79 -16.84
N LEU A 158 -14.41 -29.19 -15.68
CA LEU A 158 -14.71 -27.76 -15.57
C LEU A 158 -13.50 -26.86 -15.90
N GLY A 159 -12.29 -27.43 -15.97
CA GLY A 159 -11.06 -26.68 -16.09
C GLY A 159 -10.66 -25.99 -14.78
N ARG A 160 -9.67 -25.10 -14.87
CA ARG A 160 -9.10 -24.40 -13.72
C ARG A 160 -8.78 -22.94 -14.05
N PHE A 161 -9.31 -22.04 -13.24
CA PHE A 161 -8.79 -20.69 -13.11
C PHE A 161 -7.46 -20.70 -12.36
N VAL A 162 -6.64 -19.68 -12.60
CA VAL A 162 -5.32 -19.52 -11.97
C VAL A 162 -5.29 -18.26 -11.12
N GLU A 163 -5.72 -17.13 -11.70
CA GLU A 163 -5.77 -15.83 -11.04
C GLU A 163 -7.05 -15.06 -11.41
N PRO A 164 -8.24 -15.57 -11.03
CA PRO A 164 -9.51 -14.95 -11.35
C PRO A 164 -9.73 -13.68 -10.54
N MET A 165 -10.21 -12.65 -11.22
CA MET A 165 -10.61 -11.35 -10.67
C MET A 165 -12.06 -11.09 -11.09
N ILE A 166 -12.95 -11.01 -10.13
CA ILE A 166 -14.38 -10.89 -10.37
C ILE A 166 -14.85 -9.42 -10.35
N ASP A 167 -15.99 -9.16 -10.98
CA ASP A 167 -16.74 -7.92 -10.82
C ASP A 167 -17.45 -7.90 -9.45
N GLN A 168 -16.98 -7.04 -8.55
CA GLN A 168 -17.58 -6.90 -7.22
C GLN A 168 -18.86 -6.06 -7.20
N SER A 169 -19.20 -5.34 -8.29
CA SER A 169 -20.39 -4.49 -8.33
C SER A 169 -21.69 -5.30 -8.20
N GLN A 170 -21.70 -6.52 -8.74
CA GLN A 170 -22.85 -7.43 -8.70
C GLN A 170 -23.10 -8.03 -7.31
N LEU A 171 -22.08 -8.11 -6.46
CA LEU A 171 -22.18 -8.74 -5.13
C LEU A 171 -22.96 -7.91 -4.10
N PHE A 172 -23.27 -6.65 -4.40
CA PHE A 172 -23.98 -5.75 -3.49
C PHE A 172 -25.50 -5.73 -3.72
N HIS A 173 -26.03 -6.55 -4.62
CA HIS A 173 -27.48 -6.69 -4.81
C HIS A 173 -28.12 -7.39 -3.59
N LYS A 174 -29.06 -6.69 -2.94
CA LYS A 174 -29.73 -7.11 -1.68
C LYS A 174 -30.63 -8.33 -1.81
N GLU A 175 -30.93 -8.78 -3.03
CA GLU A 175 -31.93 -9.82 -3.29
C GLU A 175 -31.36 -11.25 -3.24
N GLY A 176 -30.09 -11.41 -2.87
CA GLY A 176 -29.48 -12.70 -2.53
C GLY A 176 -29.24 -13.66 -3.69
N ILE A 177 -29.89 -13.46 -4.85
CA ILE A 177 -29.73 -14.32 -6.02
C ILE A 177 -28.77 -13.67 -7.01
N LEU A 178 -27.65 -14.35 -7.22
CA LEU A 178 -26.63 -13.93 -8.16
C LEU A 178 -26.87 -14.62 -9.51
N HIS A 179 -27.52 -13.91 -10.43
CA HIS A 179 -27.86 -14.44 -11.76
C HIS A 179 -26.64 -14.52 -12.70
N GLU A 180 -25.78 -13.51 -12.64
CA GLU A 180 -24.64 -13.38 -13.54
C GLU A 180 -23.38 -12.95 -12.77
N LEU A 181 -22.22 -13.50 -13.17
CA LEU A 181 -20.91 -13.05 -12.71
C LEU A 181 -19.96 -12.85 -13.89
N LEU A 182 -19.38 -11.66 -13.96
CA LEU A 182 -18.28 -11.36 -14.87
C LEU A 182 -16.97 -11.48 -14.14
N LEU A 183 -15.98 -12.12 -14.78
CA LEU A 183 -14.63 -12.21 -14.24
C LEU A 183 -13.57 -12.15 -15.34
N TYR A 184 -12.35 -11.82 -14.93
CA TYR A 184 -11.15 -11.84 -15.75
C TYR A 184 -10.09 -12.71 -15.10
N ASP A 185 -9.56 -13.71 -15.80
CA ASP A 185 -8.41 -14.48 -15.32
C ASP A 185 -7.10 -13.89 -15.89
N LYS A 186 -6.22 -13.43 -15.00
CA LYS A 186 -4.96 -12.76 -15.41
C LYS A 186 -3.97 -13.68 -16.11
N SER A 187 -3.97 -14.96 -15.76
CA SER A 187 -3.04 -15.93 -16.35
C SER A 187 -3.56 -16.43 -17.70
N LEU A 188 -4.88 -16.65 -17.81
CA LEU A 188 -5.52 -17.03 -19.07
C LEU A 188 -5.73 -15.84 -20.01
N GLN A 189 -5.59 -14.61 -19.49
CA GLN A 189 -5.81 -13.34 -20.20
C GLN A 189 -7.16 -13.29 -20.91
N CYS A 190 -8.22 -13.72 -20.22
CA CYS A 190 -9.53 -13.87 -20.80
C CYS A 190 -10.63 -13.42 -19.85
N PHE A 191 -11.68 -12.81 -20.42
CA PHE A 191 -12.93 -12.54 -19.73
C PHE A 191 -13.87 -13.74 -19.83
N PHE A 192 -14.65 -13.92 -18.77
CA PHE A 192 -15.65 -14.96 -18.65
C PHE A 192 -16.94 -14.34 -18.12
N ARG A 193 -18.06 -14.82 -18.64
CA ARG A 193 -19.41 -14.56 -18.13
C ARG A 193 -20.00 -15.86 -17.65
N ILE A 194 -20.38 -15.88 -16.38
CA ILE A 194 -20.98 -17.04 -15.73
C ILE A 194 -22.46 -16.73 -15.56
N ASP A 195 -23.31 -17.56 -16.14
CA ASP A 195 -24.76 -17.51 -16.01
C ASP A 195 -25.18 -18.66 -15.07
N PHE A 196 -25.65 -18.31 -13.88
CA PHE A 196 -26.01 -19.27 -12.84
C PHE A 196 -27.34 -19.95 -13.12
N ASP A 197 -28.27 -19.24 -13.80
CA ASP A 197 -29.59 -19.76 -14.14
C ASP A 197 -29.48 -20.85 -15.21
N GLN A 198 -28.67 -20.60 -16.25
CA GLN A 198 -28.42 -21.56 -17.32
C GLN A 198 -27.29 -22.55 -17.00
N LYS A 199 -26.56 -22.32 -15.91
CA LYS A 199 -25.36 -23.09 -15.53
C LYS A 199 -24.30 -23.11 -16.64
N THR A 200 -24.12 -22.00 -17.35
CA THR A 200 -23.17 -21.90 -18.47
C THR A 200 -22.05 -20.91 -18.19
N VAL A 201 -20.92 -21.11 -18.85
CA VAL A 201 -19.78 -20.19 -18.83
C VAL A 201 -19.47 -19.79 -20.27
N ALA A 202 -19.69 -18.52 -20.59
CA ALA A 202 -19.27 -17.93 -21.85
C ALA A 202 -17.88 -17.32 -21.68
N LYS A 203 -17.08 -17.38 -22.74
CA LYS A 203 -15.69 -16.94 -22.77
C LYS A 203 -15.49 -15.98 -23.94
N ASP A 204 -14.72 -14.92 -23.73
CA ASP A 204 -14.33 -14.03 -24.82
C ASP A 204 -13.49 -14.76 -25.90
N SER A 205 -13.71 -14.36 -27.15
CA SER A 205 -12.96 -14.82 -28.32
C SER A 205 -11.58 -14.16 -28.39
N ASP A 206 -10.58 -14.80 -27.77
CA ASP A 206 -9.14 -14.55 -27.95
C ASP A 206 -8.67 -13.08 -27.72
N LEU A 207 -9.00 -12.48 -26.58
CA LEU A 207 -8.45 -11.18 -26.15
C LEU A 207 -6.92 -11.11 -26.30
N SER A 208 -6.23 -12.21 -25.97
CA SER A 208 -4.77 -12.35 -26.03
C SER A 208 -4.19 -12.17 -27.44
N LYS A 209 -4.97 -12.49 -28.49
CA LYS A 209 -4.55 -12.28 -29.88
C LYS A 209 -4.87 -10.88 -30.37
N LYS A 210 -6.00 -10.32 -29.96
CA LYS A 210 -6.48 -9.02 -30.45
C LYS A 210 -5.68 -7.85 -29.89
N SER A 211 -5.34 -7.88 -28.59
CA SER A 211 -4.73 -6.72 -27.93
C SER A 211 -3.79 -7.10 -26.77
N PRO A 212 -2.55 -7.53 -27.04
CA PRO A 212 -1.56 -7.89 -26.00
C PRO A 212 -1.14 -6.72 -25.10
N ALA A 213 -1.57 -5.50 -25.41
CA ALA A 213 -1.28 -4.29 -24.64
C ALA A 213 -2.11 -4.20 -23.36
N HIS A 214 -3.33 -4.76 -23.32
CA HIS A 214 -4.18 -4.67 -22.13
C HIS A 214 -3.67 -5.59 -21.01
N LYS A 215 -3.55 -5.01 -19.83
CA LYS A 215 -3.22 -5.65 -18.56
C LYS A 215 -4.25 -5.19 -17.52
N PRO A 216 -5.49 -5.70 -17.59
CA PRO A 216 -6.52 -5.40 -16.59
C PRO A 216 -6.02 -5.71 -15.18
N ILE A 217 -6.14 -4.74 -14.29
CA ILE A 217 -5.79 -4.89 -12.87
C ILE A 217 -7.01 -4.87 -11.96
N GLN A 218 -8.15 -4.37 -12.46
CA GLN A 218 -9.43 -4.29 -11.77
C GLN A 218 -10.58 -4.20 -12.80
N ILE A 219 -11.74 -4.78 -12.49
CA ILE A 219 -12.94 -4.77 -13.35
C ILE A 219 -14.18 -4.41 -12.52
N GLY A 220 -15.19 -3.83 -13.18
CA GLY A 220 -16.46 -3.39 -12.59
C GLY A 220 -16.27 -2.28 -11.58
N LEU A 221 -16.26 -2.63 -10.30
CA LEU A 221 -16.05 -1.69 -9.20
C LEU A 221 -14.59 -1.20 -9.16
N LEU A 222 -14.29 -0.07 -9.80
CA LEU A 222 -12.94 0.49 -9.85
C LEU A 222 -12.68 1.45 -8.67
N LEU A 223 -12.12 0.90 -7.59
CA LEU A 223 -11.68 1.67 -6.44
C LEU A 223 -10.40 1.11 -5.82
N LYS A 224 -9.61 1.99 -5.22
CA LYS A 224 -8.45 1.66 -4.40
C LYS A 224 -8.45 2.50 -3.16
N ASN A 225 -8.31 1.83 -2.01
CA ASN A 225 -8.33 2.48 -0.69
C ASN A 225 -9.60 3.35 -0.53
N PRO A 226 -10.79 2.74 -0.41
CA PRO A 226 -12.06 3.48 -0.39
C PRO A 226 -12.17 4.48 0.77
N ALA A 227 -11.35 4.31 1.82
CA ALA A 227 -11.24 5.25 2.93
C ALA A 227 -10.39 6.49 2.59
N SER A 228 -9.81 6.59 1.40
CA SER A 228 -9.06 7.77 0.95
C SER A 228 -9.91 8.73 0.13
N CYS A 229 -10.77 8.22 -0.76
CA CYS A 229 -11.50 9.03 -1.73
C CYS A 229 -12.97 8.60 -1.82
N GLN A 230 -13.88 9.56 -1.74
CA GLN A 230 -15.28 9.40 -2.08
C GLN A 230 -15.64 10.31 -3.25
N ILE A 231 -16.45 9.80 -4.17
CA ILE A 231 -17.15 10.60 -5.17
C ILE A 231 -18.62 10.60 -4.76
N LYS A 232 -19.25 11.78 -4.80
CA LYS A 232 -20.69 11.98 -4.68
C LYS A 232 -21.13 12.75 -5.90
N TRP A 233 -22.22 12.32 -6.52
CA TRP A 233 -22.88 13.06 -7.57
C TRP A 233 -24.28 13.41 -7.11
N ASN A 234 -24.77 14.58 -7.50
CA ASN A 234 -26.14 14.98 -7.31
C ASN A 234 -26.71 15.40 -8.66
N SER A 235 -27.91 14.90 -8.94
CA SER A 235 -28.70 15.28 -10.12
C SER A 235 -29.03 16.77 -10.09
N PRO A 236 -29.35 17.38 -11.26
CA PRO A 236 -29.93 18.71 -11.25
C PRO A 236 -31.25 18.70 -10.44
N VAL A 237 -31.54 19.81 -9.76
CA VAL A 237 -32.74 19.97 -8.94
C VAL A 237 -33.60 21.08 -9.54
N ALA A 238 -34.82 20.74 -9.96
CA ALA A 238 -35.81 21.70 -10.40
C ALA A 238 -36.25 22.63 -9.24
N GLY A 239 -36.50 23.90 -9.53
CA GLY A 239 -36.90 24.90 -8.55
C GLY A 239 -38.32 24.71 -8.03
N ASP A 240 -39.21 24.11 -8.81
CA ASP A 240 -40.54 23.71 -8.37
C ASP A 240 -40.67 22.18 -8.43
N SER A 241 -40.67 21.54 -7.26
CA SER A 241 -40.59 20.07 -7.12
C SER A 241 -41.86 19.34 -7.54
N ARG A 242 -42.93 20.07 -7.90
CA ARG A 242 -44.27 19.50 -8.10
C ARG A 242 -44.64 19.18 -9.55
N THR A 243 -43.97 19.75 -10.55
CA THR A 243 -44.45 19.66 -11.96
C THR A 243 -43.45 19.08 -12.94
N ASN A 244 -42.23 18.79 -12.50
CA ASN A 244 -41.14 18.46 -13.40
C ASN A 244 -40.95 16.94 -13.51
N THR A 245 -41.48 16.34 -14.58
CA THR A 245 -41.22 14.95 -15.00
C THR A 245 -39.88 14.88 -15.72
N TRP A 246 -38.81 14.65 -14.95
CA TRP A 246 -37.46 14.53 -15.52
C TRP A 246 -37.17 13.05 -15.75
N PRO A 247 -36.47 12.69 -16.84
CA PRO A 247 -36.01 11.31 -17.00
C PRO A 247 -35.18 10.93 -15.77
N VAL A 248 -35.42 9.74 -15.26
CA VAL A 248 -34.84 9.29 -14.00
C VAL A 248 -33.37 8.96 -14.20
N ILE A 249 -32.52 9.81 -13.62
CA ILE A 249 -31.08 9.64 -13.65
C ILE A 249 -30.63 9.12 -12.31
N LEU A 250 -30.33 7.83 -12.30
CA LEU A 250 -29.80 7.17 -11.13
C LEU A 250 -28.31 7.00 -11.31
N THR A 251 -27.53 7.52 -10.36
CA THR A 251 -26.27 6.84 -10.06
C THR A 251 -26.64 5.48 -9.51
N SER A 252 -26.36 4.43 -10.28
CA SER A 252 -26.52 3.06 -9.77
C SER A 252 -25.83 2.98 -8.41
N PRO A 253 -26.54 2.62 -7.32
CA PRO A 253 -25.92 2.47 -6.00
C PRO A 253 -24.76 1.46 -6.04
N ASN A 254 -24.81 0.54 -7.01
CA ASN A 254 -23.83 -0.50 -7.25
C ASN A 254 -22.73 -0.08 -8.24
N LEU A 255 -22.75 1.17 -8.72
CA LEU A 255 -21.76 1.70 -9.67
C LEU A 255 -21.73 0.92 -11.00
N ASP A 256 -22.89 0.42 -11.42
CA ASP A 256 -23.09 -0.24 -12.70
C ASP A 256 -22.97 0.74 -13.87
N ALA A 257 -22.31 0.33 -14.96
CA ALA A 257 -22.14 1.08 -16.20
C ALA A 257 -23.11 0.62 -17.31
N GLY A 258 -24.24 0.03 -16.93
CA GLY A 258 -25.32 -0.38 -17.84
C GLY A 258 -24.94 -1.63 -18.64
N PRO A 259 -24.94 -1.59 -19.98
CA PRO A 259 -24.54 -2.73 -20.81
C PRO A 259 -23.03 -2.98 -20.78
N TYR A 260 -22.25 -2.07 -20.18
CA TYR A 260 -20.81 -2.15 -20.12
C TYR A 260 -20.31 -2.47 -18.71
N LEU A 261 -19.13 -3.07 -18.65
CA LEU A 261 -18.30 -3.28 -17.48
C LEU A 261 -17.06 -2.37 -17.59
N LEU A 262 -16.77 -1.58 -16.55
CA LEU A 262 -15.56 -0.77 -16.52
C LEU A 262 -14.32 -1.66 -16.29
N VAL A 263 -13.26 -1.45 -17.06
CA VAL A 263 -12.00 -2.20 -16.93
C VAL A 263 -10.85 -1.23 -16.71
N LEU A 264 -10.15 -1.33 -15.58
CA LEU A 264 -8.97 -0.52 -15.29
C LEU A 264 -7.70 -1.27 -15.71
N ASP A 265 -6.96 -0.66 -16.63
CA ASP A 265 -5.67 -1.14 -17.10
C ASP A 265 -4.52 -0.71 -16.17
N ALA A 266 -3.42 -1.47 -16.17
CA ALA A 266 -2.19 -1.14 -15.44
C ALA A 266 -1.57 0.22 -15.84
N SER A 267 -1.85 0.73 -17.03
CA SER A 267 -1.45 2.07 -17.49
C SER A 267 -2.23 3.20 -16.81
N GLY A 268 -3.40 2.93 -16.24
CA GLY A 268 -4.33 3.94 -15.72
C GLY A 268 -5.45 4.30 -16.70
N ARG A 269 -5.44 3.74 -17.92
CA ARG A 269 -6.57 3.81 -18.86
C ARG A 269 -7.76 3.00 -18.32
N ILE A 270 -8.97 3.50 -18.57
CA ILE A 270 -10.23 2.86 -18.22
C ILE A 270 -10.94 2.54 -19.53
N ASP A 271 -11.32 1.29 -19.72
CA ASP A 271 -12.00 0.78 -20.93
C ASP A 271 -13.43 0.33 -20.61
N LEU A 272 -14.29 0.32 -21.63
CA LEU A 272 -15.63 -0.27 -21.60
C LEU A 272 -15.56 -1.67 -22.20
N LEU A 273 -15.96 -2.67 -21.44
CA LEU A 273 -16.16 -4.05 -21.91
C LEU A 273 -17.66 -4.30 -22.04
N ASP A 274 -18.13 -4.65 -23.23
CA ASP A 274 -19.52 -5.03 -23.43
C ASP A 274 -19.82 -6.36 -22.71
N LYS A 275 -20.82 -6.37 -21.82
CA LYS A 275 -21.10 -7.54 -20.97
C LYS A 275 -21.61 -8.75 -21.75
N GLN A 276 -22.22 -8.53 -22.92
CA GLN A 276 -22.83 -9.60 -23.70
C GLN A 276 -21.82 -10.28 -24.61
N THR A 277 -21.02 -9.48 -25.32
CA THR A 277 -20.03 -9.93 -26.29
C THR A 277 -18.68 -10.24 -25.65
N LEU A 278 -18.41 -9.66 -24.46
CA LEU A 278 -17.11 -9.68 -23.79
C LEU A 278 -15.99 -9.02 -24.59
N GLU A 279 -16.34 -8.15 -25.55
CA GLU A 279 -15.38 -7.36 -26.34
C GLU A 279 -15.25 -5.93 -25.78
N PHE A 280 -14.09 -5.31 -26.01
CA PHE A 280 -13.90 -3.91 -25.64
C PHE A 280 -14.67 -3.00 -26.61
N ALA A 281 -15.66 -2.26 -26.08
CA ALA A 281 -16.46 -1.31 -26.83
C ALA A 281 -15.73 0.03 -27.06
N GLY A 282 -14.76 0.39 -26.21
CA GLY A 282 -14.02 1.64 -26.34
C GLY A 282 -13.24 2.03 -25.08
N THR A 283 -12.65 3.22 -25.12
CA THR A 283 -12.02 3.83 -23.93
C THR A 283 -13.08 4.62 -23.17
N ALA A 284 -13.21 4.40 -21.87
CA ALA A 284 -14.11 5.16 -21.00
C ALA A 284 -13.44 6.40 -20.37
N GLY A 285 -12.10 6.42 -20.32
CA GLY A 285 -11.33 7.53 -19.78
C GLY A 285 -9.97 7.10 -19.21
N HIS A 286 -9.46 7.86 -18.25
CA HIS A 286 -8.23 7.53 -17.54
C HIS A 286 -8.24 8.08 -16.11
N LEU A 287 -7.39 7.52 -15.24
CA LEU A 287 -7.19 8.05 -13.90
C LEU A 287 -6.50 9.43 -13.98
N PRO A 288 -7.08 10.50 -13.41
CA PRO A 288 -6.48 11.82 -13.49
C PRO A 288 -5.22 11.92 -12.63
N ALA A 289 -4.23 12.66 -13.09
CA ALA A 289 -2.97 12.86 -12.39
C ALA A 289 -3.08 13.98 -11.33
N PRO A 290 -2.92 13.70 -10.02
CA PRO A 290 -2.99 14.75 -8.99
C PRO A 290 -1.80 15.71 -9.04
N GLU A 291 -2.03 17.00 -8.79
CA GLU A 291 -0.98 18.02 -8.66
C GLU A 291 -0.22 17.86 -7.33
N THR A 292 0.96 17.25 -7.38
CA THR A 292 1.82 17.09 -6.19
C THR A 292 2.64 18.35 -5.92
N TYR A 293 3.33 18.40 -4.77
CA TYR A 293 4.21 19.53 -4.44
C TYR A 293 5.34 19.72 -5.46
N PHE A 294 5.75 18.65 -6.13
CA PHE A 294 6.81 18.67 -7.15
C PHE A 294 6.27 18.85 -8.57
N GLY A 295 4.95 18.92 -8.75
CA GLY A 295 4.31 19.03 -10.06
C GLY A 295 3.41 17.85 -10.40
N THR A 296 3.02 17.78 -11.67
CA THR A 296 2.09 16.78 -12.19
C THR A 296 2.84 15.73 -12.99
N ILE A 297 2.58 14.46 -12.68
CA ILE A 297 3.11 13.35 -13.46
C ILE A 297 2.24 13.22 -14.73
N PRO A 298 2.82 13.24 -15.95
CA PRO A 298 2.03 13.25 -17.19
C PRO A 298 1.11 12.03 -17.37
N SER A 299 1.49 10.89 -16.82
CA SER A 299 0.71 9.65 -16.85
C SER A 299 0.84 8.95 -15.52
N VAL A 300 -0.29 8.69 -14.88
CA VAL A 300 -0.33 8.11 -13.54
C VAL A 300 -0.87 6.70 -13.62
N ARG A 301 -0.08 5.75 -13.11
CA ARG A 301 -0.51 4.36 -13.02
C ARG A 301 -1.27 4.15 -11.71
N PRO A 302 -2.19 3.18 -11.64
CA PRO A 302 -2.92 2.84 -10.42
C PRO A 302 -2.01 2.53 -9.22
N ARG A 303 -0.81 2.00 -9.48
CA ARG A 303 0.21 1.73 -8.44
C ARG A 303 0.84 2.98 -7.85
N ASP A 304 0.87 4.09 -8.60
CA ASP A 304 1.49 5.36 -8.19
C ASP A 304 0.52 6.22 -7.35
N LEU A 305 -0.76 5.84 -7.32
CA LEU A 305 -1.81 6.49 -6.54
C LEU A 305 -2.03 5.85 -5.17
N LEU A 306 -2.24 6.68 -4.15
CA LEU A 306 -2.61 6.21 -2.81
C LEU A 306 -4.01 5.58 -2.82
N GLY A 307 -4.91 6.17 -3.59
CA GLY A 307 -6.25 5.69 -3.84
C GLY A 307 -6.87 6.35 -5.06
N TYR A 308 -7.94 5.73 -5.55
CA TYR A 308 -8.77 6.25 -6.62
C TYR A 308 -10.18 5.72 -6.46
N ARG A 309 -11.13 6.38 -7.12
CA ARG A 309 -12.50 5.91 -7.27
C ARG A 309 -13.00 6.32 -8.64
N VAL A 310 -13.66 5.40 -9.32
CA VAL A 310 -14.38 5.67 -10.56
C VAL A 310 -15.86 5.43 -10.31
N GLN A 311 -16.70 6.31 -10.82
CA GLN A 311 -18.14 6.22 -10.71
C GLN A 311 -18.75 6.47 -12.10
N PRO A 312 -19.32 5.44 -12.74
CA PRO A 312 -20.06 5.64 -13.99
C PRO A 312 -21.36 6.39 -13.71
N LEU A 313 -21.85 7.07 -14.74
CA LEU A 313 -23.17 7.66 -14.78
C LEU A 313 -23.97 6.99 -15.90
N VAL A 314 -25.18 6.53 -15.56
CA VAL A 314 -26.09 5.88 -16.49
C VAL A 314 -27.45 6.57 -16.47
N LEU A 315 -28.09 6.63 -17.64
CA LEU A 315 -29.46 7.08 -17.81
C LEU A 315 -30.35 5.85 -17.87
N ASN A 316 -31.29 5.72 -16.94
CA ASN A 316 -32.26 4.63 -16.97
C ASN A 316 -33.51 5.08 -17.73
N LYS A 317 -33.86 4.34 -18.76
CA LYS A 317 -35.11 4.48 -19.50
C LYS A 317 -36.02 3.31 -19.14
N PHE A 318 -37.17 3.63 -18.56
CA PHE A 318 -38.15 2.65 -18.13
C PHE A 318 -39.21 2.52 -19.21
N TYR A 319 -39.62 1.29 -19.52
CA TYR A 319 -40.66 1.02 -20.50
C TYR A 319 -41.77 0.18 -19.88
N SER A 320 -43.01 0.48 -20.25
CA SER A 320 -44.19 -0.34 -19.95
C SER A 320 -44.23 -1.61 -20.81
N GLU A 321 -45.12 -2.55 -20.48
CA GLU A 321 -45.32 -3.79 -21.26
C GLU A 321 -45.65 -3.54 -22.73
N ASP A 322 -46.34 -2.44 -23.05
CA ASP A 322 -46.65 -2.04 -24.43
C ASP A 322 -45.48 -1.31 -25.14
N GLY A 323 -44.32 -1.20 -24.49
CA GLY A 323 -43.10 -0.61 -25.03
C GLY A 323 -43.07 0.92 -25.01
N ARG A 324 -43.99 1.59 -24.33
CA ARG A 324 -43.94 3.06 -24.15
C ARG A 324 -42.95 3.41 -23.07
N MET A 325 -42.15 4.45 -23.31
CA MET A 325 -41.27 4.99 -22.28
C MET A 325 -42.10 5.64 -21.18
N LEU A 326 -41.87 5.23 -19.94
CA LEU A 326 -42.54 5.72 -18.75
C LEU A 326 -41.85 6.99 -18.27
N GLU A 327 -42.61 8.08 -18.12
CA GLU A 327 -42.17 9.25 -17.37
C GLU A 327 -42.29 8.93 -15.87
N MET A 328 -41.15 8.76 -15.21
CA MET A 328 -41.13 8.47 -13.77
C MET A 328 -40.88 9.75 -12.99
N THR A 329 -41.65 9.95 -11.91
CA THR A 329 -41.39 11.04 -10.98
C THR A 329 -40.36 10.63 -9.94
N SER A 330 -39.78 11.61 -9.24
CA SER A 330 -38.86 11.33 -8.12
C SER A 330 -39.51 10.52 -6.98
N GLY A 331 -40.84 10.46 -6.90
CA GLY A 331 -41.55 9.63 -5.92
C GLY A 331 -41.58 8.15 -6.30
N ASP A 332 -41.73 7.85 -7.58
CA ASP A 332 -41.81 6.48 -8.12
C ASP A 332 -40.45 5.76 -8.03
N LEU A 333 -39.39 6.54 -7.91
CA LEU A 333 -37.99 6.10 -7.78
C LEU A 333 -37.69 5.26 -6.53
N ALA A 334 -38.51 5.36 -5.49
CA ALA A 334 -38.30 4.56 -4.29
C ALA A 334 -38.53 3.06 -4.53
N ASN A 335 -39.33 2.71 -5.55
CA ASN A 335 -39.58 1.33 -5.94
C ASN A 335 -40.04 1.26 -7.41
N PRO A 336 -39.12 1.34 -8.39
CA PRO A 336 -39.49 1.45 -9.80
C PRO A 336 -39.85 0.11 -10.46
N GLU A 337 -39.44 -1.00 -9.86
CA GLU A 337 -39.59 -2.35 -10.43
C GLU A 337 -41.03 -2.84 -10.67
N PRO A 338 -42.05 -2.54 -9.84
CA PRO A 338 -43.40 -3.04 -10.11
C PRO A 338 -44.10 -2.41 -11.32
N LEU A 339 -43.52 -1.37 -11.94
CA LEU A 339 -44.15 -0.61 -13.03
C LEU A 339 -43.49 -0.79 -14.40
N ALA A 340 -42.20 -1.15 -14.45
CA ALA A 340 -41.46 -1.27 -15.69
C ALA A 340 -41.28 -2.74 -16.09
N SER A 341 -41.67 -3.08 -17.31
CA SER A 341 -41.42 -4.41 -17.90
C SER A 341 -39.98 -4.55 -18.39
N ARG A 342 -39.35 -3.41 -18.74
CA ARG A 342 -38.01 -3.33 -19.31
C ARG A 342 -37.33 -2.03 -18.87
N VAL A 343 -36.06 -2.15 -18.49
CA VAL A 343 -35.19 -1.01 -18.18
C VAL A 343 -34.01 -1.03 -19.13
N GLU A 344 -33.87 0.02 -19.95
CA GLU A 344 -32.66 0.26 -20.74
C GLU A 344 -31.75 1.21 -19.97
N ARG A 345 -30.44 0.94 -20.03
CA ARG A 345 -29.44 1.76 -19.34
C ARG A 345 -28.46 2.31 -20.36
N ASP A 346 -28.47 3.61 -20.56
CA ASP A 346 -27.53 4.27 -21.46
C ASP A 346 -26.34 4.80 -20.66
N TYR A 347 -25.13 4.43 -21.07
CA TYR A 347 -23.91 4.95 -20.46
C TYR A 347 -23.66 6.40 -20.88
N LEU A 348 -23.66 7.32 -19.92
CA LEU A 348 -23.45 8.76 -20.18
C LEU A 348 -21.98 9.18 -20.05
N GLY A 349 -21.16 8.39 -19.36
CA GLY A 349 -19.78 8.74 -19.03
C GLY A 349 -19.38 8.31 -17.62
N LEU A 350 -18.28 8.85 -17.11
CA LEU A 350 -17.81 8.56 -15.76
C LEU A 350 -17.15 9.75 -15.08
N PHE A 351 -17.10 9.66 -13.75
CA PHE A 351 -16.26 10.47 -12.88
C PHE A 351 -15.09 9.63 -12.40
N ALA A 352 -13.87 10.15 -12.53
CA ALA A 352 -12.68 9.51 -11.97
C ALA A 352 -12.00 10.47 -11.02
N ALA A 353 -11.76 10.03 -9.78
CA ALA A 353 -11.00 10.77 -8.79
C ALA A 353 -9.77 9.98 -8.37
N SER A 354 -8.64 10.67 -8.21
CA SER A 354 -7.35 10.08 -7.86
C SER A 354 -6.67 10.85 -6.76
N VAL A 355 -6.05 10.14 -5.82
CA VAL A 355 -5.34 10.70 -4.67
C VAL A 355 -3.84 10.49 -4.84
N SER A 356 -3.09 11.58 -4.72
CA SER A 356 -1.63 11.59 -4.79
C SER A 356 -1.02 10.57 -3.83
N ARG A 357 0.18 10.10 -4.17
CA ARG A 357 0.94 9.07 -3.42
C ARG A 357 1.06 9.35 -1.91
N ASN A 358 1.15 10.61 -1.52
CA ASN A 358 1.30 11.06 -0.13
C ASN A 358 -0.02 11.52 0.51
N GLY A 359 -1.15 11.44 -0.20
CA GLY A 359 -2.46 11.85 0.31
C GLY A 359 -2.69 13.35 0.40
N THR A 360 -1.80 14.19 -0.12
CA THR A 360 -1.87 15.67 0.07
C THR A 360 -2.54 16.43 -1.07
N ALA A 361 -2.92 15.73 -2.14
CA ALA A 361 -3.59 16.29 -3.30
C ALA A 361 -4.50 15.26 -3.93
N MET A 362 -5.56 15.73 -4.59
CA MET A 362 -6.49 14.94 -5.36
C MET A 362 -6.82 15.66 -6.68
N ALA A 363 -7.15 14.87 -7.70
CA ALA A 363 -7.69 15.33 -8.97
C ALA A 363 -9.02 14.64 -9.24
N LEU A 364 -9.93 15.33 -9.91
CA LEU A 364 -11.23 14.83 -10.35
C LEU A 364 -11.38 15.16 -11.83
N ALA A 365 -11.62 14.15 -12.66
CA ALA A 365 -11.88 14.28 -14.08
C ALA A 365 -13.26 13.71 -14.43
N ILE A 366 -13.89 14.33 -15.43
CA ILE A 366 -15.19 13.96 -15.97
C ILE A 366 -15.00 13.58 -17.43
N PHE A 367 -15.49 12.41 -17.80
CA PHE A 367 -15.39 11.86 -19.15
C PHE A 367 -16.78 11.59 -19.70
N ASP A 368 -17.03 11.97 -20.95
CA ASP A 368 -18.27 11.63 -21.66
C ASP A 368 -18.35 10.14 -22.01
N SER A 369 -19.44 9.74 -22.69
CA SER A 369 -19.69 8.37 -23.13
C SER A 369 -18.66 7.84 -24.13
N GLU A 370 -17.94 8.73 -24.83
CA GLU A 370 -16.85 8.39 -25.76
C GLU A 370 -15.47 8.33 -25.06
N GLY A 371 -15.44 8.60 -23.76
CA GLY A 371 -14.22 8.62 -22.95
C GLY A 371 -13.35 9.86 -23.16
N LYS A 372 -13.89 10.91 -23.77
CA LYS A 372 -13.20 12.20 -23.91
C LYS A 372 -13.37 13.01 -22.63
N GLN A 373 -12.26 13.60 -22.18
CA GLN A 373 -12.24 14.41 -20.97
C GLN A 373 -12.97 15.74 -21.21
N ILE A 374 -14.06 15.98 -20.49
CA ILE A 374 -14.83 17.23 -20.56
C ILE A 374 -14.24 18.26 -19.59
N LYS A 375 -14.00 17.86 -18.34
CA LYS A 375 -13.53 18.74 -17.26
C LYS A 375 -12.50 18.02 -16.40
N THR A 376 -11.59 18.80 -15.81
CA THR A 376 -10.71 18.31 -14.75
C THR A 376 -10.45 19.43 -13.76
N GLU A 377 -10.59 19.09 -12.49
CA GLU A 377 -10.35 20.00 -11.38
C GLU A 377 -9.42 19.35 -10.35
N TYR A 378 -8.81 20.22 -9.56
CA TYR A 378 -7.80 19.83 -8.57
C TYR A 378 -8.17 20.39 -7.21
N THR A 379 -7.78 19.70 -6.15
CA THR A 379 -7.90 20.25 -4.81
C THR A 379 -7.02 21.49 -4.67
N ARG A 380 -7.63 22.61 -4.29
CA ARG A 380 -6.95 23.91 -4.07
C ARG A 380 -7.56 24.61 -2.86
N LEU A 381 -6.71 25.33 -2.12
CA LEU A 381 -7.13 26.19 -1.02
C LEU A 381 -7.34 27.62 -1.55
N PRO A 382 -8.55 28.19 -1.46
CA PRO A 382 -8.73 29.60 -1.77
C PRO A 382 -7.95 30.46 -0.77
N GLN A 383 -7.17 31.41 -1.29
CA GLN A 383 -6.40 32.37 -0.52
C GLN A 383 -6.89 33.77 -0.89
N SER A 384 -7.53 34.45 0.07
CA SER A 384 -7.95 35.84 -0.11
C SER A 384 -6.74 36.77 0.03
N GLU A 385 -6.43 37.51 -1.03
CA GLU A 385 -5.39 38.54 -1.07
C GLU A 385 -6.08 39.88 -1.37
N GLY A 386 -6.72 40.43 -0.34
CA GLY A 386 -7.49 41.67 -0.44
C GLY A 386 -8.79 41.48 -1.21
N ARG A 387 -8.87 42.04 -2.42
CA ARG A 387 -10.05 41.92 -3.31
C ARG A 387 -9.97 40.74 -4.28
N TYR A 388 -8.81 40.08 -4.37
CA TYR A 388 -8.59 38.96 -5.30
C TYR A 388 -8.53 37.64 -4.55
N THR A 389 -9.19 36.61 -5.10
CA THR A 389 -9.06 35.23 -4.62
C THR A 389 -8.04 34.52 -5.48
N SER A 390 -6.88 34.20 -4.91
CA SER A 390 -5.92 33.29 -5.53
C SER A 390 -6.17 31.86 -5.04
N TYR A 391 -5.63 30.87 -5.76
CA TYR A 391 -5.77 29.46 -5.40
C TYR A 391 -4.40 28.86 -5.15
N LEU A 392 -4.21 28.32 -3.95
CA LEU A 392 -3.01 27.59 -3.59
C LEU A 392 -3.23 26.09 -3.78
N GLN A 393 -2.29 25.40 -4.41
CA GLN A 393 -2.34 23.93 -4.54
C GLN A 393 -2.47 23.25 -3.17
N SER A 394 -3.34 22.25 -3.07
CA SER A 394 -3.58 21.55 -1.80
C SER A 394 -2.34 20.86 -1.24
N SER A 395 -1.46 20.34 -2.09
CA SER A 395 -0.19 19.74 -1.64
C SER A 395 0.68 20.76 -0.90
N ARG A 396 0.74 21.99 -1.40
CA ARG A 396 1.45 23.11 -0.76
C ARG A 396 0.70 23.60 0.48
N ALA A 397 -0.62 23.68 0.44
CA ALA A 397 -1.45 24.04 1.59
C ALA A 397 -1.26 23.05 2.76
N ALA A 398 -1.29 21.74 2.46
CA ALA A 398 -1.09 20.68 3.43
C ALA A 398 0.29 20.71 4.10
N LEU A 399 1.34 21.09 3.35
CA LEU A 399 2.70 21.14 3.88
C LEU A 399 3.03 22.42 4.65
N TRP A 400 2.42 23.56 4.29
CA TRP A 400 2.92 24.87 4.75
C TRP A 400 1.87 25.84 5.31
N LYS A 401 0.57 25.66 5.03
CA LYS A 401 -0.45 26.65 5.44
C LYS A 401 -1.22 26.25 6.69
N SER A 402 -1.45 24.96 6.93
CA SER A 402 -2.14 24.53 8.14
C SER A 402 -1.31 24.79 9.41
N PRO A 403 -1.95 25.05 10.56
CA PRO A 403 -1.25 25.09 11.85
C PRO A 403 -0.40 23.83 12.05
N TRP A 404 0.84 23.98 12.51
CA TRP A 404 1.81 22.88 12.69
C TRP A 404 2.24 22.13 11.43
N ALA A 405 1.71 22.44 10.25
CA ALA A 405 2.15 21.81 9.01
C ALA A 405 3.63 22.10 8.71
N PRO A 406 4.14 23.35 8.82
CA PRO A 406 5.57 23.60 8.65
C PRO A 406 6.45 22.78 9.60
N VAL A 407 6.06 22.68 10.88
CA VAL A 407 6.80 21.90 11.89
C VAL A 407 6.78 20.41 11.54
N SER A 408 5.64 19.87 11.13
CA SER A 408 5.52 18.46 10.74
C SER A 408 6.27 18.15 9.46
N THR A 409 6.26 19.07 8.49
CA THR A 409 7.01 19.00 7.23
C THR A 409 8.52 19.02 7.49
N ILE A 410 9.00 19.95 8.34
CA ILE A 410 10.41 20.02 8.74
C ILE A 410 10.80 18.77 9.53
N GLY A 411 9.97 18.32 10.48
CA GLY A 411 10.20 17.10 11.26
C GLY A 411 10.31 15.87 10.36
N LYS A 412 9.39 15.71 9.41
CA LYS A 412 9.44 14.67 8.38
C LYS A 412 10.72 14.75 7.55
N TYR A 413 11.06 15.93 7.05
CA TYR A 413 12.27 16.15 6.24
C TYR A 413 13.56 15.81 7.01
N LEU A 414 13.64 16.19 8.29
CA LEU A 414 14.77 15.84 9.15
C LEU A 414 14.84 14.34 9.42
N ALA A 415 13.71 13.68 9.69
CA ALA A 415 13.64 12.23 9.87
C ALA A 415 14.12 11.49 8.62
N GLU A 416 13.73 11.94 7.43
CA GLU A 416 14.20 11.40 6.16
C GLU A 416 15.69 11.64 5.92
N ASN A 417 16.26 12.75 6.41
CA ASN A 417 17.69 13.02 6.30
C ASN A 417 18.55 12.25 7.32
N LEU A 418 17.97 11.75 8.41
CA LEU A 418 18.65 10.84 9.34
C LEU A 418 18.72 9.40 8.79
N HIS A 419 17.94 9.10 7.75
CA HIS A 419 17.98 7.84 7.05
C HIS A 419 19.31 7.66 6.27
N PRO A 420 19.84 6.42 6.14
CA PRO A 420 21.06 6.15 5.37
C PRO A 420 21.07 6.76 3.97
N PRO A 421 22.10 7.56 3.60
CA PRO A 421 22.21 8.18 2.27
C PRO A 421 22.05 7.18 1.13
N ILE A 422 22.70 6.02 1.22
CA ILE A 422 22.62 4.99 0.16
C ILE A 422 21.20 4.45 -0.04
N LEU A 423 20.41 4.36 1.05
CA LEU A 423 19.04 3.88 0.98
C LEU A 423 18.07 4.97 0.53
N SER A 424 18.34 6.24 0.84
CA SER A 424 17.60 7.39 0.28
C SER A 424 17.82 7.49 -1.23
N LEU A 425 19.05 7.26 -1.69
CA LEU A 425 19.36 7.15 -3.12
C LEU A 425 18.68 5.93 -3.77
N ALA A 426 18.70 4.77 -3.11
CA ALA A 426 17.95 3.61 -3.60
C ALA A 426 16.45 3.93 -3.72
N SER A 427 15.88 4.63 -2.73
CA SER A 427 14.48 5.05 -2.71
C SER A 427 14.13 5.93 -3.92
N TYR A 428 15.02 6.84 -4.33
CA TYR A 428 14.87 7.62 -5.57
C TYR A 428 14.66 6.74 -6.80
N PHE A 429 15.52 5.73 -6.99
CA PHE A 429 15.46 4.86 -8.17
C PHE A 429 14.34 3.82 -8.11
N THR A 430 13.92 3.39 -6.91
CA THR A 430 12.92 2.34 -6.75
C THR A 430 11.50 2.85 -6.51
N ALA A 431 11.30 4.17 -6.38
CA ALA A 431 10.02 4.77 -6.00
C ALA A 431 8.86 4.31 -6.90
N SER A 432 9.09 4.22 -8.21
CA SER A 432 8.08 3.80 -9.19
C SER A 432 7.79 2.30 -9.19
N ALA A 433 8.65 1.49 -8.58
CA ALA A 433 8.45 0.05 -8.45
C ALA A 433 7.60 -0.31 -7.23
N ILE A 434 7.56 0.56 -6.22
CA ILE A 434 6.82 0.33 -4.98
C ILE A 434 5.44 0.99 -5.08
N GLU A 435 4.39 0.22 -4.87
CA GLU A 435 3.02 0.74 -4.80
C GLU A 435 2.88 1.84 -3.73
N ALA A 436 2.21 2.96 -4.05
CA ALA A 436 2.02 4.13 -3.19
C ALA A 436 1.51 3.78 -1.79
N GLY A 437 0.48 2.94 -1.73
CA GLY A 437 -0.09 2.45 -0.47
C GLY A 437 0.79 1.43 0.25
N ALA A 438 1.84 0.89 -0.36
CA ALA A 438 2.70 -0.14 0.22
C ALA A 438 3.95 0.41 0.94
N GLY A 439 4.13 1.74 1.00
CA GLY A 439 5.27 2.36 1.69
C GLY A 439 5.36 2.03 3.18
N HIS A 440 4.26 1.60 3.82
CA HIS A 440 4.28 1.10 5.20
C HIS A 440 4.96 -0.26 5.36
N ARG A 441 5.15 -1.01 4.26
CA ARG A 441 5.79 -2.34 4.26
C ARG A 441 7.30 -2.27 4.06
N THR A 442 7.82 -1.10 3.69
CA THR A 442 9.23 -0.88 3.39
C THR A 442 9.88 -0.08 4.52
N LEU A 443 10.57 -0.77 5.43
CA LEU A 443 11.31 -0.09 6.51
C LEU A 443 12.55 0.65 6.00
N PHE A 444 13.25 0.06 5.01
CA PHE A 444 14.53 0.57 4.50
C PHE A 444 14.41 1.43 3.24
N LEU A 445 13.31 1.32 2.51
CA LEU A 445 13.06 2.12 1.32
C LEU A 445 11.90 3.05 1.64
N LEU A 446 12.07 4.34 1.35
CA LEU A 446 11.13 5.40 1.67
C LEU A 446 10.54 5.94 0.36
N PRO A 447 9.60 5.22 -0.28
CA PRO A 447 9.12 5.58 -1.60
C PRO A 447 8.20 6.82 -1.58
N ASN A 448 7.86 7.33 -0.39
CA ASN A 448 7.07 8.55 -0.18
C ASN A 448 7.91 9.69 0.45
N SER A 449 9.24 9.54 0.45
CA SER A 449 10.17 10.59 0.88
C SER A 449 10.23 11.74 -0.13
N PHE A 450 10.69 12.92 0.30
CA PHE A 450 10.90 14.05 -0.61
C PHE A 450 11.86 13.68 -1.75
N VAL A 451 12.93 12.95 -1.45
CA VAL A 451 13.90 12.45 -2.44
C VAL A 451 13.23 11.50 -3.43
N ALA A 452 12.43 10.54 -2.96
CA ALA A 452 11.70 9.62 -3.84
C ALA A 452 10.66 10.32 -4.72
N MET A 453 9.95 11.31 -4.16
CA MET A 453 8.96 12.08 -4.92
C MET A 453 9.60 12.93 -6.03
N ILE A 454 10.80 13.48 -5.83
CA ILE A 454 11.57 14.15 -6.90
C ILE A 454 11.94 13.17 -8.02
N GLY A 455 12.25 11.92 -7.68
CA GLY A 455 12.53 10.88 -8.68
C GLY A 455 11.32 10.49 -9.53
N LEU A 456 10.11 10.63 -8.97
CA LEU A 456 8.85 10.38 -9.66
C LEU A 456 8.34 11.58 -10.47
N ASP A 457 8.85 12.78 -10.20
CA ASP A 457 8.43 13.97 -10.91
C ASP A 457 8.67 13.81 -12.41
N GLY A 458 7.64 14.11 -13.20
CA GLY A 458 7.69 14.08 -14.66
C GLY A 458 8.32 15.34 -15.25
N GLY A 459 8.45 16.41 -14.45
CA GLY A 459 9.05 17.67 -14.85
C GLY A 459 10.57 17.59 -15.03
N GLY A 460 11.07 18.36 -16.01
CA GLY A 460 12.50 18.61 -16.18
C GLY A 460 13.34 17.44 -16.70
N SER A 461 14.61 17.74 -17.00
CA SER A 461 15.60 16.76 -17.40
C SER A 461 15.91 15.80 -16.24
N ARG A 462 16.39 14.58 -16.56
CA ARG A 462 16.82 13.61 -15.54
C ARG A 462 17.94 14.17 -14.65
N LEU A 463 18.80 15.03 -15.21
CA LEU A 463 19.91 15.65 -14.48
C LEU A 463 19.42 16.67 -13.45
N GLU A 464 18.47 17.54 -13.81
CA GLU A 464 17.88 18.52 -12.88
C GLU A 464 17.19 17.83 -11.71
N ARG A 465 16.43 16.77 -11.98
CA ARG A 465 15.79 15.96 -10.93
C ARG A 465 16.82 15.31 -10.01
N PHE A 466 17.89 14.74 -10.57
CA PHE A 466 18.95 14.15 -9.78
C PHE A 466 19.70 15.20 -8.93
N ALA A 467 20.00 16.37 -9.49
CA ALA A 467 20.62 17.47 -8.76
C ALA A 467 19.71 17.99 -7.62
N SER A 468 18.40 18.08 -7.87
CA SER A 468 17.40 18.47 -6.87
C SER A 468 17.29 17.44 -5.74
N ALA A 469 17.32 16.15 -6.08
CA ALA A 469 17.37 15.07 -5.10
C ALA A 469 18.65 15.14 -4.25
N LEU A 470 19.81 15.38 -4.86
CA LEU A 470 21.08 15.54 -4.16
C LEU A 470 21.06 16.76 -3.23
N TRP A 471 20.45 17.86 -3.66
CA TRP A 471 20.24 19.04 -2.83
C TRP A 471 19.41 18.71 -1.59
N CYS A 472 18.27 18.02 -1.77
CA CYS A 472 17.45 17.54 -0.66
C CYS A 472 18.16 16.55 0.28
N MET A 473 19.17 15.82 -0.21
CA MET A 473 20.00 14.91 0.59
C MET A 473 21.20 15.59 1.26
N THR A 474 21.47 16.86 0.97
CA THR A 474 22.67 17.56 1.44
C THR A 474 22.83 17.53 2.97
N PRO A 475 21.77 17.74 3.79
CA PRO A 475 21.90 17.62 5.24
C PRO A 475 22.38 16.23 5.70
N SER A 476 21.83 15.17 5.10
CA SER A 476 22.25 13.78 5.36
C SER A 476 23.72 13.53 4.99
N ILE A 477 24.14 14.02 3.82
CA ILE A 477 25.52 13.87 3.33
C ILE A 477 26.50 14.63 4.22
N LEU A 478 26.20 15.87 4.59
CA LEU A 478 27.03 16.67 5.49
C LEU A 478 27.17 16.02 6.86
N LEU A 479 26.07 15.49 7.41
CA LEU A 479 26.08 14.73 8.66
C LEU A 479 26.97 13.48 8.53
N ALA A 480 26.83 12.72 7.44
CA ALA A 480 27.63 11.52 7.20
C ALA A 480 29.14 11.84 7.09
N VAL A 481 29.51 12.92 6.39
CA VAL A 481 30.91 13.39 6.31
C VAL A 481 31.45 13.80 7.67
N TRP A 482 30.66 14.54 8.46
CA TRP A 482 31.04 14.94 9.80
C TRP A 482 31.25 13.73 10.72
N LEU A 483 30.33 12.75 10.71
CA LEU A 483 30.43 11.51 11.47
C LEU A 483 31.63 10.66 11.02
N ALA A 484 31.88 10.56 9.71
CA ALA A 484 33.01 9.83 9.16
C ALA A 484 34.35 10.46 9.58
N SER A 485 34.44 11.80 9.61
CA SER A 485 35.60 12.52 10.13
C SER A 485 35.82 12.23 11.62
N ARG A 486 34.76 12.22 12.42
CA ARG A 486 34.81 11.84 13.85
C ARG A 486 35.32 10.41 14.04
N ILE A 487 34.83 9.47 13.23
CA ILE A 487 35.31 8.07 13.24
C ILE A 487 36.76 7.98 12.82
N GLY A 488 37.18 8.70 11.78
CA GLY A 488 38.57 8.71 11.33
C GLY A 488 39.53 9.13 12.44
N LYS A 489 39.19 10.18 13.19
CA LYS A 489 39.97 10.65 14.35
C LYS A 489 39.98 9.62 15.48
N ASP A 490 38.80 9.14 15.88
CA ASP A 490 38.63 8.16 16.96
C ASP A 490 39.31 6.83 16.67
N ALA A 491 39.15 6.29 15.46
CA ALA A 491 39.78 5.05 15.01
C ALA A 491 41.32 5.14 15.00
N THR A 492 41.86 6.33 14.72
CA THR A 492 43.31 6.59 14.79
C THR A 492 43.80 6.60 16.23
N LEU A 493 43.04 7.23 17.14
CA LEU A 493 43.35 7.23 18.58
C LEU A 493 43.30 5.82 19.17
N VAL A 494 42.29 5.02 18.79
CA VAL A 494 42.14 3.61 19.18
C VAL A 494 43.15 2.69 18.48
N GLY A 495 43.91 3.17 17.49
CA GLY A 495 44.92 2.34 16.81
C GLY A 495 44.34 1.24 15.92
N LEU A 496 43.20 1.49 15.28
CA LEU A 496 42.68 0.61 14.24
C LEU A 496 43.57 0.63 12.99
N SER A 497 43.66 -0.50 12.30
CA SER A 497 44.42 -0.61 11.06
C SER A 497 43.90 0.36 9.99
N ARG A 498 44.79 0.80 9.07
CA ARG A 498 44.43 1.74 7.99
C ARG A 498 43.27 1.22 7.13
N LYS A 499 43.24 -0.10 6.87
CA LYS A 499 42.16 -0.77 6.12
C LYS A 499 40.84 -0.71 6.89
N ALA A 500 40.82 -1.12 8.16
CA ALA A 500 39.62 -1.07 9.01
C ALA A 500 39.08 0.36 9.14
N ARG A 501 39.95 1.35 9.34
CA ARG A 501 39.58 2.78 9.39
C ARG A 501 38.92 3.23 8.10
N ARG A 502 39.48 2.88 6.93
CA ARG A 502 38.89 3.20 5.63
C ARG A 502 37.52 2.55 5.45
N CYS A 503 37.37 1.28 5.83
CA CYS A 503 36.08 0.59 5.79
C CYS A 503 35.03 1.29 6.67
N TRP A 504 35.38 1.69 7.89
CA TRP A 504 34.45 2.41 8.76
C TRP A 504 34.08 3.79 8.23
N ILE A 505 35.04 4.55 7.68
CA ILE A 505 34.77 5.83 7.02
C ILE A 505 33.80 5.62 5.84
N ALA A 506 34.07 4.66 4.96
CA ALA A 506 33.20 4.37 3.82
C ALA A 506 31.81 3.90 4.25
N GLY A 507 31.73 3.02 5.25
CA GLY A 507 30.48 2.55 5.83
C GLY A 507 29.65 3.68 6.43
N THR A 508 30.28 4.62 7.15
CA THR A 508 29.61 5.81 7.69
C THR A 508 29.17 6.80 6.62
N LEU A 509 29.93 6.95 5.53
CA LEU A 509 29.48 7.76 4.39
C LEU A 509 28.24 7.16 3.71
N ALA A 510 28.20 5.83 3.56
CA ALA A 510 27.07 5.14 2.92
C ALA A 510 25.83 5.06 3.83
N PHE A 511 26.03 4.71 5.10
CA PHE A 511 24.94 4.40 6.03
C PHE A 511 24.67 5.47 7.09
N GLY A 512 25.47 6.54 7.16
CA GLY A 512 25.26 7.65 8.07
C GLY A 512 25.30 7.27 9.55
N LEU A 513 24.28 7.72 10.28
CA LEU A 513 24.15 7.56 11.73
C LEU A 513 24.15 6.09 12.20
N PRO A 514 23.40 5.15 11.58
CA PRO A 514 23.48 3.73 11.92
C PRO A 514 24.91 3.17 11.96
N ALA A 515 25.71 3.36 10.92
CA ALA A 515 27.09 2.88 10.89
C ALA A 515 27.96 3.55 11.97
N PHE A 516 27.70 4.83 12.29
CA PHE A 516 28.39 5.51 13.38
C PHE A 516 28.10 4.90 14.75
N ILE A 517 26.83 4.59 15.04
CA ILE A 517 26.41 3.94 16.29
C ILE A 517 27.02 2.54 16.36
N THR A 518 26.96 1.76 15.27
CA THR A 518 27.58 0.43 15.20
C THR A 518 29.07 0.48 15.48
N TYR A 519 29.79 1.45 14.91
CA TYR A 519 31.20 1.66 15.21
C TYR A 519 31.42 1.91 16.71
N LYS A 520 30.61 2.76 17.34
CA LYS A 520 30.74 3.07 18.78
C LYS A 520 30.46 1.86 19.68
N LEU A 521 29.55 0.98 19.28
CA LEU A 521 29.21 -0.24 20.02
C LEU A 521 30.25 -1.35 19.86
N THR A 522 30.87 -1.45 18.68
CA THR A 522 31.73 -2.58 18.31
C THR A 522 33.22 -2.28 18.38
N ARG A 523 33.60 -0.99 18.49
CA ARG A 523 35.01 -0.62 18.64
C ARG A 523 35.61 -1.25 19.90
N PRO A 524 36.91 -1.62 19.88
CA PRO A 524 37.58 -2.15 21.06
C PRO A 524 37.50 -1.19 22.26
N LYS A 525 36.99 -1.68 23.39
CA LYS A 525 37.00 -0.95 24.67
C LYS A 525 38.32 -1.25 25.39
N VAL A 526 39.41 -0.65 24.90
CA VAL A 526 40.73 -0.80 25.51
C VAL A 526 41.05 0.49 26.27
N ALA A 527 41.42 0.38 27.55
CA ALA A 527 41.95 1.50 28.30
C ALA A 527 43.27 1.95 27.67
N LEU A 528 43.31 3.19 27.19
CA LEU A 528 44.51 3.75 26.58
C LEU A 528 45.47 4.19 27.69
N VAL A 529 46.73 3.78 27.59
CA VAL A 529 47.81 4.20 28.50
C VAL A 529 48.66 5.26 27.80
N THR A 530 49.29 6.17 28.53
CA THR A 530 50.15 7.19 27.91
C THR A 530 51.46 6.57 27.42
N CYS A 531 51.85 6.83 26.18
CA CYS A 531 53.14 6.39 25.66
C CYS A 531 54.26 7.24 26.26
N ALA A 532 55.22 6.61 26.94
CA ALA A 532 56.37 7.31 27.52
C ALA A 532 57.21 8.08 26.48
N ASN A 533 57.29 7.59 25.24
CA ASN A 533 58.10 8.22 24.20
C ASN A 533 57.41 9.44 23.55
N CYS A 534 56.12 9.34 23.20
CA CYS A 534 55.43 10.41 22.47
C CYS A 534 54.38 11.17 23.27
N GLY A 535 54.13 10.81 24.53
CA GLY A 535 53.11 11.42 25.40
C GLY A 535 51.66 11.20 24.98
N LYS A 536 51.41 10.46 23.89
CA LYS A 536 50.07 10.22 23.35
C LYS A 536 49.45 8.92 23.88
N PRO A 537 48.12 8.80 23.94
CA PRO A 537 47.45 7.56 24.32
C PRO A 537 47.80 6.43 23.35
N ARG A 538 48.27 5.30 23.90
CA ARG A 538 48.63 4.06 23.20
C ARG A 538 47.79 2.89 23.73
N ARG A 539 47.70 1.84 22.94
CA ARG A 539 47.14 0.57 23.38
C ARG A 539 48.16 -0.24 24.20
N PRO A 540 47.79 -0.78 25.37
CA PRO A 540 48.66 -1.66 26.16
C PRO A 540 48.84 -3.03 25.52
N ASP A 541 47.88 -3.48 24.71
CA ASP A 541 47.91 -4.79 24.05
C ASP A 541 48.73 -4.84 22.74
N MET A 542 49.44 -3.76 22.40
CA MET A 542 50.32 -3.70 21.23
C MET A 542 51.78 -3.56 21.66
N ASP A 543 52.66 -4.39 21.08
CA ASP A 543 54.10 -4.41 21.38
C ASP A 543 54.78 -3.07 21.10
N LYS A 544 54.30 -2.37 20.07
CA LYS A 544 54.76 -1.03 19.67
C LYS A 544 53.63 -0.03 19.78
N CYS A 545 53.96 1.22 20.09
CA CYS A 545 53.01 2.33 20.05
C CYS A 545 52.47 2.49 18.63
N HIS A 546 51.14 2.43 18.45
CA HIS A 546 50.51 2.59 17.12
C HIS A 546 50.61 4.00 16.52
N LEU A 547 51.15 4.97 17.28
CA LEU A 547 51.33 6.35 16.84
C LEU A 547 52.79 6.67 16.48
N CYS A 548 53.76 6.36 17.34
CA CYS A 548 55.18 6.64 17.10
C CYS A 548 56.03 5.41 16.77
N ASN A 549 55.44 4.21 16.75
CA ASN A 549 56.10 2.93 16.48
C ASN A 549 57.21 2.53 17.47
N SER A 550 57.35 3.24 18.60
CA SER A 550 58.34 2.86 19.63
C SER A 550 57.92 1.58 20.37
N PRO A 551 58.86 0.68 20.69
CA PRO A 551 58.58 -0.50 21.52
C PRO A 551 58.11 -0.10 22.93
N TRP A 552 57.52 -1.05 23.66
CA TRP A 552 57.33 -0.91 25.11
C TRP A 552 58.71 -0.77 25.75
N HIS A 553 59.01 0.40 26.32
CA HIS A 553 60.03 0.44 27.35
C HIS A 553 59.34 -0.17 28.56
N VAL A 554 59.54 -1.47 28.77
CA VAL A 554 59.26 -2.06 30.07
C VAL A 554 60.37 -1.46 30.90
N PRO A 555 60.13 -0.49 31.81
CA PRO A 555 61.00 -0.51 32.98
C PRO A 555 60.83 -1.94 33.47
N GLU A 556 61.86 -2.78 33.35
CA GLU A 556 61.84 -4.12 33.93
C GLU A 556 61.17 -3.93 35.28
N LEU A 557 59.95 -4.43 35.42
CA LEU A 557 59.31 -4.51 36.70
C LEU A 557 60.13 -5.60 37.39
N THR A 558 61.30 -5.25 37.91
CA THR A 558 61.73 -5.82 39.18
C THR A 558 60.50 -5.70 40.05
N ALA A 559 59.86 -6.84 40.30
CA ALA A 559 58.74 -6.87 41.23
C ALA A 559 59.22 -6.13 42.47
N PRO A 560 58.48 -5.13 42.99
CA PRO A 560 58.94 -4.44 44.19
C PRO A 560 59.14 -5.51 45.27
N ASP A 561 60.28 -5.47 45.97
CA ASP A 561 60.81 -6.56 46.81
C ASP A 561 59.79 -7.20 47.77
N TRP A 562 58.72 -6.47 48.13
CA TRP A 562 57.64 -6.97 48.98
C TRP A 562 56.69 -8.00 48.33
N ARG A 563 56.79 -8.28 47.02
CA ARG A 563 56.00 -9.33 46.35
C ARG A 563 56.69 -10.70 46.27
N VAL A 564 57.92 -10.84 46.76
CA VAL A 564 58.53 -12.14 47.02
C VAL A 564 58.25 -12.47 48.48
N LEU A 565 57.12 -13.14 48.74
CA LEU A 565 57.00 -13.89 49.98
C LEU A 565 57.83 -15.15 49.79
N ASP A 566 59.02 -15.16 50.36
CA ASP A 566 59.77 -16.38 50.68
C ASP A 566 58.84 -17.31 51.45
N GLY A 567 58.42 -18.37 50.78
CA GLY A 567 57.55 -19.42 51.30
C GLY A 567 58.25 -20.78 51.30
N ASP A 568 59.57 -20.80 51.49
CA ASP A 568 60.30 -22.02 51.86
C ASP A 568 60.26 -22.17 53.38
N SER A 569 59.24 -22.86 53.88
CA SER A 569 59.31 -23.56 55.16
C SER A 569 59.27 -25.06 54.88
N PRO A 570 60.39 -25.78 55.04
CA PRO A 570 60.39 -27.22 55.05
C PRO A 570 60.02 -27.74 56.45
N LEU A 571 59.49 -28.97 56.49
CA LEU A 571 59.27 -29.88 57.62
C LEU A 571 57.87 -29.88 58.26
N GLY A 572 57.23 -31.05 58.16
CA GLY A 572 56.09 -31.39 59.01
C GLY A 572 55.23 -32.55 58.51
N ASP A 573 55.82 -33.71 58.25
CA ASP A 573 55.11 -34.99 58.20
C ASP A 573 54.18 -35.14 59.42
N GLN A 574 52.88 -35.39 59.20
CA GLN A 574 52.17 -36.33 60.05
C GLN A 574 50.99 -36.98 59.32
N ASP A 575 51.22 -38.27 59.11
CA ASP A 575 50.42 -39.33 58.55
C ASP A 575 49.32 -39.75 59.55
N ILE A 576 48.03 -39.60 59.20
CA ILE A 576 46.94 -40.36 59.87
C ILE A 576 45.98 -40.90 58.81
N ARG A 577 46.04 -42.23 58.69
CA ARG A 577 45.15 -43.14 57.99
C ARG A 577 43.67 -42.96 58.40
N GLY A 578 42.77 -43.23 57.47
CA GLY A 578 41.43 -43.72 57.83
C GLY A 578 40.39 -43.67 56.72
N SER A 579 40.16 -44.83 56.08
CA SER A 579 38.83 -45.39 55.73
C SER A 579 37.78 -44.38 55.22
N GLY A 580 37.49 -44.29 53.92
CA GLY A 580 36.83 -45.32 53.16
C GLY A 580 35.30 -45.16 53.24
N CYS A 581 34.64 -44.82 52.13
CA CYS A 581 33.31 -45.35 51.85
C CYS A 581 32.93 -45.15 50.38
N ARG A 582 32.07 -46.05 49.92
CA ARG A 582 31.80 -46.43 48.55
C ARG A 582 30.77 -45.51 47.90
N ILE A 583 30.85 -45.52 46.57
CA ILE A 583 29.77 -45.29 45.60
C ILE A 583 28.49 -46.04 46.03
N PRO A 584 27.31 -45.48 45.72
CA PRO A 584 26.26 -46.32 45.15
C PRO A 584 25.83 -45.83 43.77
N GLU A 585 25.99 -46.73 42.81
CA GLU A 585 25.10 -46.95 41.67
C GLU A 585 23.75 -47.50 42.18
N ASP A 586 22.77 -47.54 41.26
CA ASP A 586 21.36 -47.98 41.36
C ASP A 586 20.35 -46.84 41.63
N GLN A 587 19.22 -46.68 40.93
CA GLN A 587 18.45 -47.54 40.01
C GLN A 587 17.48 -46.63 39.22
N ALA A 588 17.35 -46.81 37.90
CA ALA A 588 16.21 -47.47 37.23
C ALA A 588 14.80 -46.91 37.55
N ILE A 589 14.21 -46.16 36.61
CA ILE A 589 12.74 -46.14 36.41
C ILE A 589 12.40 -46.39 34.94
N ARG A 590 11.84 -47.58 34.76
CA ARG A 590 11.00 -48.18 33.70
C ARG A 590 10.51 -47.31 32.54
N LYS A 591 10.75 -47.85 31.35
CA LYS A 591 9.78 -47.93 30.24
C LYS A 591 8.81 -49.07 30.53
N ASP A 592 7.51 -48.86 30.27
CA ASP A 592 6.58 -49.86 29.75
C ASP A 592 5.47 -49.14 28.94
N GLN A 593 5.14 -49.73 27.77
CA GLN A 593 4.16 -49.34 26.73
C GLN A 593 2.71 -49.78 27.12
N PRO A 594 1.74 -50.05 26.20
CA PRO A 594 1.06 -49.27 25.13
C PRO A 594 -0.50 -49.32 25.24
N GLY A 595 -1.22 -48.68 24.30
CA GLY A 595 -2.63 -48.97 23.92
C GLY A 595 -3.63 -47.89 24.38
N GLY A 596 -4.62 -47.44 23.61
CA GLY A 596 -5.23 -47.89 22.36
C GLY A 596 -6.29 -46.85 21.88
N PRO A 597 -7.12 -47.17 20.88
CA PRO A 597 -7.88 -46.21 20.07
C PRO A 597 -9.35 -46.03 20.49
N GLY A 598 -9.99 -44.96 19.98
CA GLY A 598 -11.39 -44.97 19.52
C GLY A 598 -12.44 -44.15 20.31
N GLN A 599 -12.94 -43.09 19.65
CA GLN A 599 -14.37 -42.71 19.44
C GLN A 599 -15.30 -42.43 20.66
N PRO A 600 -16.45 -41.70 20.51
CA PRO A 600 -17.36 -41.57 19.36
C PRO A 600 -17.19 -40.33 18.48
#